data_AF-A0A837FAG4-F1
#
_entry.id   AF-A0A837FAG4-F1
#
_cell.length_a   1.000
_cell.length_b   1.000
_cell.length_c   1.000
_cell.angle_alpha   90.00
_cell.angle_beta   90.00
_cell.angle_gamma   90.00
#
_symmetry.space_group_name_H-M   'P 1'
#
loop_
_entity.id
_entity.type
_entity.pdbx_description
1 polymer ?
#
loop_
_entity_poly.entity_id
_entity_poly.type
_entity_poly.pdbx_seq_one_letter_code
_entity_poly.pdbx_strand_id
1 'polypeptide(L)'
;MKNAPNVKTLPRDKMEEAIIFAGTGAWKAAQDYQKGKGEHGDDVPPVVLDHTQLAELPHLRIVDKGRRFARVCQAGLIEQNQISMIANKLCEAGVTNAEFINEKGEKEDWTPLMKRLEDEPLMVTTRGSATPALNQMGASQRGEVLLAHYDGNLAIHADSDTVHHYNGVVWVPLSDKELQREMAQIFIDAEVAYSQNAIKSAVDTMKLGLPVMGNTARNLIGFSNGVFDTRLGQFRPHDKKDWLIVASELPFSEPAEGETLATHAPNFWKWLRRSVADNDRKADRVLSALFMVLANRYDWQLFLEVTGPGGSGKSVMAEICTMLAGKANTVSASMAALENPRERALVVGYSLIIMPDMTRYAGDGAGIKAITGGDKVAIDPKHKAPYSTRIPAVVLAVNNNAMSFSDRSGGISRRRVIFNFSEVVPENERDPMLAEKIEGELAVIIRHLLTRFSRQDEAKQLLHEQQKSEEALAIKREGDSLVDFCGYLMASVVCDGMLIGNAEIVPFSPRRYLYHAYLAYMRANGLSKPVSLMRFGTDMPGAMAEYGKEYQKRKTKHGIRSNVTLHDDSEDWMPMWNDTSHNSGENQK
;
A
#
# COMPACT_ATOMS: atom_id res chain seq x y z
N MET A 1 -5.88 24.10 54.43
CA MET A 1 -6.19 23.88 53.00
C MET A 1 -6.61 25.20 52.40
N LYS A 2 -6.03 25.62 51.28
CA LYS A 2 -6.38 26.87 50.59
C LYS A 2 -7.75 26.66 49.91
N ASN A 3 -8.61 27.69 49.87
CA ASN A 3 -9.89 27.59 49.18
C ASN A 3 -9.72 28.07 47.73
N ALA A 4 -10.38 27.39 46.79
CA ALA A 4 -10.53 27.92 45.43
C ALA A 4 -11.34 29.23 45.46
N PRO A 5 -11.19 30.10 44.44
CA PRO A 5 -12.04 31.27 44.26
C PRO A 5 -13.52 30.93 44.44
N ASN A 6 -14.25 31.79 45.15
CA ASN A 6 -15.71 31.70 45.37
C ASN A 6 -16.22 30.46 46.15
N VAL A 7 -15.34 29.60 46.67
CA VAL A 7 -15.77 28.49 47.55
C VAL A 7 -16.37 29.01 48.86
N LYS A 8 -15.89 30.16 49.37
CA LYS A 8 -16.43 30.78 50.59
C LYS A 8 -17.78 31.46 50.39
N THR A 9 -18.14 31.75 49.13
CA THR A 9 -19.39 32.42 48.76
C THR A 9 -20.48 31.43 48.37
N LEU A 10 -20.19 30.13 48.36
CA LEU A 10 -21.20 29.08 48.14
C LEU A 10 -22.36 29.23 49.15
N PRO A 11 -23.59 28.85 48.76
CA PRO A 11 -24.77 29.07 49.57
C PRO A 11 -24.69 28.38 50.92
N ARG A 12 -25.36 28.92 51.94
CA ARG A 12 -25.37 28.30 53.29
C ARG A 12 -26.10 26.96 53.29
N ASP A 13 -27.16 26.84 52.51
CA ASP A 13 -27.88 25.57 52.32
C ASP A 13 -26.99 24.59 51.55
N LYS A 14 -26.70 23.42 52.14
CA LYS A 14 -25.85 22.37 51.54
C LYS A 14 -26.56 21.55 50.46
N MET A 15 -27.87 21.70 50.33
CA MET A 15 -28.68 21.09 49.27
C MET A 15 -28.65 21.90 47.98
N GLU A 16 -28.18 23.15 48.04
CA GLU A 16 -28.00 23.99 46.86
C GLU A 16 -26.72 23.61 46.09
N GLU A 17 -26.82 23.58 44.76
CA GLU A 17 -25.78 23.11 43.85
C GLU A 17 -24.55 24.02 43.83
N ALA A 18 -23.36 23.44 43.96
CA ALA A 18 -22.10 24.15 43.74
C ALA A 18 -21.74 24.13 42.25
N ILE A 19 -21.65 25.31 41.63
CA ILE A 19 -21.28 25.44 40.22
C ILE A 19 -19.79 25.73 40.12
N ILE A 20 -19.07 24.92 39.35
CA ILE A 20 -17.62 24.97 39.20
C ILE A 20 -17.28 25.06 37.72
N PHE A 21 -16.57 26.11 37.30
CA PHE A 21 -15.96 26.18 35.96
C PHE A 21 -14.50 25.76 36.05
N ALA A 22 -14.07 24.86 35.17
CA ALA A 22 -12.72 24.31 35.18
C ALA A 22 -12.09 24.27 33.78
N GLY A 23 -10.85 24.75 33.66
CA GLY A 23 -10.08 24.80 32.41
C GLY A 23 -9.54 26.20 32.10
N THR A 24 -8.78 26.34 31.01
CA THR A 24 -8.10 27.60 30.62
C THR A 24 -9.04 28.79 30.38
N GLY A 25 -10.34 28.55 30.16
CA GLY A 25 -11.38 29.55 29.97
C GLY A 25 -12.25 29.82 31.21
N ALA A 26 -11.93 29.22 32.36
CA ALA A 26 -12.83 29.19 33.52
C ALA A 26 -13.25 30.57 34.05
N TRP A 27 -12.34 31.56 34.10
CA TRP A 27 -12.67 32.92 34.54
C TRP A 27 -13.66 33.63 33.62
N LYS A 28 -13.49 33.47 32.30
CA LYS A 28 -14.37 34.07 31.30
C LYS A 28 -15.76 33.43 31.37
N ALA A 29 -15.82 32.09 31.40
CA ALA A 29 -17.09 31.36 31.52
C ALA A 29 -17.84 31.69 32.81
N ALA A 30 -17.13 31.85 33.94
CA ALA A 30 -17.71 32.30 35.19
C ALA A 30 -18.32 33.71 35.11
N GLN A 31 -17.62 34.65 34.47
CA GLN A 31 -18.14 36.02 34.26
C GLN A 31 -19.37 36.03 33.34
N ASP A 32 -19.33 35.25 32.26
CA ASP A 32 -20.45 35.15 31.32
C ASP A 32 -21.67 34.49 31.98
N TYR A 33 -21.45 33.47 32.82
CA TYR A 33 -22.49 32.84 33.62
C TYR A 33 -23.20 33.83 34.57
N GLN A 34 -22.44 34.73 35.21
CA GLN A 34 -23.00 35.75 36.08
C GLN A 34 -23.75 36.83 35.31
N LYS A 35 -23.22 37.27 34.16
CA LYS A 35 -23.89 38.27 33.29
C LYS A 35 -25.18 37.74 32.65
N GLY A 36 -25.27 36.42 32.44
CA GLY A 36 -26.41 35.77 31.79
C GLY A 36 -27.66 35.59 32.66
N LYS A 37 -27.55 35.77 33.98
CA LYS A 37 -28.70 35.75 34.91
C LYS A 37 -29.15 37.19 35.19
N GLY A 38 -30.30 37.61 34.64
CA GLY A 38 -30.87 38.95 34.85
C GLY A 38 -31.26 39.27 36.31
N GLU A 39 -31.95 40.39 36.53
CA GLU A 39 -32.27 41.05 37.84
C GLU A 39 -32.97 40.18 38.94
N HIS A 40 -33.25 38.90 38.70
CA HIS A 40 -33.92 37.99 39.65
C HIS A 40 -33.24 36.62 39.85
N GLY A 41 -31.97 36.45 39.44
CA GLY A 41 -31.20 35.23 39.71
C GLY A 41 -30.38 35.31 40.99
N ASP A 42 -30.28 34.22 41.75
CA ASP A 42 -29.39 34.11 42.92
C ASP A 42 -27.94 34.51 42.55
N ASP A 43 -27.38 35.46 43.30
CA ASP A 43 -26.17 36.24 42.99
C ASP A 43 -24.86 35.52 43.41
N VAL A 44 -24.88 34.19 43.44
CA VAL A 44 -23.74 33.41 43.95
C VAL A 44 -22.71 33.17 42.83
N PRO A 45 -21.49 33.70 42.94
CA PRO A 45 -20.45 33.50 41.94
C PRO A 45 -20.03 32.03 41.87
N PRO A 46 -19.86 31.45 40.67
CA PRO A 46 -19.39 30.08 40.54
C PRO A 46 -17.93 29.95 40.99
N VAL A 47 -17.56 28.76 41.45
CA VAL A 47 -16.17 28.40 41.78
C VAL A 47 -15.37 28.33 40.49
N VAL A 48 -14.17 28.91 40.51
CA VAL A 48 -13.31 28.98 39.31
C VAL A 48 -12.03 28.19 39.52
N LEU A 49 -11.77 27.23 38.63
CA LEU A 49 -10.57 26.40 38.57
C LEU A 49 -9.84 26.62 37.24
N ASP A 50 -9.12 27.74 37.13
CA ASP A 50 -8.25 28.02 35.99
C ASP A 50 -6.85 27.38 36.18
N HIS A 51 -5.95 27.48 35.21
CA HIS A 51 -4.60 26.89 35.20
C HIS A 51 -3.84 27.05 36.53
N THR A 52 -3.93 28.21 37.20
CA THR A 52 -3.31 28.43 38.51
C THR A 52 -3.92 27.58 39.62
N GLN A 53 -5.25 27.45 39.66
CA GLN A 53 -5.96 26.62 40.65
C GLN A 53 -5.84 25.14 40.34
N LEU A 54 -5.85 24.76 39.05
CA LEU A 54 -5.69 23.38 38.60
C LEU A 54 -4.27 22.85 38.93
N ALA A 55 -3.24 23.69 38.85
CA ALA A 55 -1.89 23.34 39.27
C ALA A 55 -1.77 23.13 40.80
N GLU A 56 -2.51 23.90 41.59
CA GLU A 56 -2.57 23.76 43.06
C GLU A 56 -3.65 22.79 43.55
N LEU A 57 -4.39 22.17 42.63
CA LEU A 57 -5.59 21.40 42.91
C LEU A 57 -5.40 20.37 44.04
N PRO A 58 -4.29 19.60 44.15
CA PRO A 58 -4.07 18.66 45.26
C PRO A 58 -4.24 19.30 46.65
N HIS A 59 -3.82 20.55 46.82
CA HIS A 59 -3.83 21.28 48.10
C HIS A 59 -4.98 22.31 48.22
N LEU A 60 -5.86 22.34 47.21
CA LEU A 60 -6.99 23.25 47.12
C LEU A 60 -8.29 22.57 47.52
N ARG A 61 -9.13 23.28 48.27
CA ARG A 61 -10.53 22.93 48.54
C ARG A 61 -11.40 23.61 47.48
N ILE A 62 -12.12 22.80 46.70
CA ILE A 62 -12.94 23.27 45.57
C ILE A 62 -14.45 23.32 45.88
N VAL A 63 -14.87 22.71 46.98
CA VAL A 63 -16.25 22.72 47.48
C VAL A 63 -16.22 22.62 49.00
N ASP A 64 -17.25 23.10 49.67
CA ASP A 64 -17.37 23.04 51.12
C ASP A 64 -17.87 21.67 51.62
N LYS A 65 -17.44 21.29 52.83
CA LYS A 65 -17.74 19.98 53.40
C LYS A 65 -19.24 19.80 53.66
N GLY A 66 -19.78 18.65 53.25
CA GLY A 66 -21.18 18.25 53.44
C GLY A 66 -22.13 18.71 52.32
N ARG A 67 -21.63 19.39 51.29
CA ARG A 67 -22.39 19.77 50.07
C ARG A 67 -22.86 18.52 49.34
N ARG A 68 -24.12 18.44 48.91
CA ARG A 68 -24.68 17.24 48.26
C ARG A 68 -24.72 17.30 46.73
N PHE A 69 -24.79 18.49 46.16
CA PHE A 69 -24.94 18.71 44.72
C PHE A 69 -23.79 19.56 44.17
N ALA A 70 -23.19 19.13 43.05
CA ALA A 70 -22.18 19.92 42.34
C ALA A 70 -22.27 19.75 40.83
N ARG A 71 -21.96 20.81 40.09
CA ARG A 71 -21.84 20.79 38.63
C ARG A 71 -20.49 21.31 38.20
N VAL A 72 -19.81 20.55 37.37
CA VAL A 72 -18.51 20.91 36.82
C VAL A 72 -18.66 21.18 35.34
N CYS A 73 -18.44 22.42 34.92
CA CYS A 73 -18.49 22.86 33.54
C CYS A 73 -17.07 23.04 33.01
N GLN A 74 -16.70 22.29 31.99
CA GLN A 74 -15.45 22.49 31.27
C GLN A 74 -15.49 23.81 30.51
N ALA A 75 -14.47 24.63 30.69
CA ALA A 75 -14.28 25.88 29.97
C ALA A 75 -12.85 25.93 29.44
N GLY A 76 -12.65 25.63 28.15
CA GLY A 76 -11.33 25.48 27.54
C GLY A 76 -10.66 24.14 27.87
N LEU A 77 -9.33 24.14 27.77
CA LEU A 77 -8.51 22.94 27.93
C LEU A 77 -8.37 22.55 29.41
N ILE A 78 -8.56 21.26 29.70
CA ILE A 78 -8.34 20.64 31.01
C ILE A 78 -7.83 19.21 30.81
N GLU A 79 -6.86 18.78 31.61
CA GLU A 79 -6.29 17.44 31.51
C GLU A 79 -7.19 16.38 32.19
N GLN A 80 -7.22 15.15 31.67
CA GLN A 80 -8.05 14.07 32.22
C GLN A 80 -7.70 13.72 33.69
N ASN A 81 -6.44 13.90 34.09
CA ASN A 81 -5.98 13.73 35.47
C ASN A 81 -6.61 14.76 36.43
N GLN A 82 -6.82 16.01 35.97
CA GLN A 82 -7.40 17.10 36.71
C GLN A 82 -8.91 16.89 36.85
N ILE A 83 -9.59 16.44 35.78
CA ILE A 83 -11.00 16.01 35.84
C ILE A 83 -11.17 14.91 36.90
N SER A 84 -10.31 13.88 36.85
CA SER A 84 -10.35 12.77 37.82
C SER A 84 -10.10 13.24 39.26
N MET A 85 -9.19 14.19 39.45
CA MET A 85 -8.89 14.75 40.78
C MET A 85 -9.99 15.69 41.29
N ILE A 86 -10.69 16.41 40.41
CA ILE A 86 -11.90 17.17 40.75
C ILE A 86 -12.97 16.20 41.25
N ALA A 87 -13.23 15.10 40.53
CA ALA A 87 -14.22 14.10 40.93
C ALA A 87 -13.90 13.51 42.31
N ASN A 88 -12.65 13.10 42.56
CA ASN A 88 -12.21 12.64 43.89
C ASN A 88 -12.47 13.69 44.99
N LYS A 89 -12.17 14.97 44.72
CA LYS A 89 -12.38 16.06 45.70
C LYS A 89 -13.84 16.38 45.99
N LEU A 90 -14.73 16.23 45.01
CA LEU A 90 -16.17 16.34 45.23
C LEU A 90 -16.65 15.21 46.14
N CYS A 91 -16.22 13.98 45.87
CA CYS A 91 -16.53 12.82 46.70
C CYS A 91 -16.01 12.99 48.14
N GLU A 92 -14.74 13.37 48.32
CA GLU A 92 -14.13 13.64 49.65
C GLU A 92 -14.89 14.71 50.46
N ALA A 93 -15.53 15.66 49.77
CA ALA A 93 -16.32 16.70 50.39
C ALA A 93 -17.75 16.25 50.77
N GLY A 94 -18.19 15.07 50.33
CA GLY A 94 -19.50 14.50 50.62
C GLY A 94 -20.57 14.78 49.55
N VAL A 95 -20.16 15.12 48.33
CA VAL A 95 -21.08 15.31 47.19
C VAL A 95 -21.60 13.95 46.72
N THR A 96 -22.93 13.80 46.71
CA THR A 96 -23.58 12.54 46.29
C THR A 96 -24.16 12.63 44.88
N ASN A 97 -24.44 13.83 44.39
CA ASN A 97 -25.06 14.10 43.10
C ASN A 97 -24.19 15.08 42.32
N ALA A 98 -23.62 14.64 41.20
CA ALA A 98 -22.74 15.48 40.41
C ALA A 98 -23.01 15.34 38.91
N GLU A 99 -22.88 16.44 38.17
CA GLU A 99 -22.98 16.50 36.70
C GLU A 99 -21.71 17.14 36.14
N PHE A 100 -21.14 16.54 35.10
CA PHE A 100 -20.05 17.14 34.32
C PHE A 100 -20.59 17.57 32.95
N ILE A 101 -20.26 18.79 32.55
CA ILE A 101 -20.62 19.34 31.24
C ILE A 101 -19.34 19.63 30.49
N ASN A 102 -19.14 18.97 29.34
CA ASN A 102 -17.97 19.22 28.51
C ASN A 102 -18.08 20.53 27.70
N GLU A 103 -17.02 20.92 26.99
CA GLU A 103 -16.99 22.18 26.23
C GLU A 103 -18.05 22.26 25.10
N LYS A 104 -18.55 21.11 24.62
CA LYS A 104 -19.63 21.02 23.62
C LYS A 104 -21.03 21.14 24.24
N GLY A 105 -21.14 21.21 25.57
CA GLY A 105 -22.40 21.26 26.29
C GLY A 105 -23.03 19.88 26.53
N GLU A 106 -22.32 18.79 26.24
CA GLU A 106 -22.79 17.44 26.51
C GLU A 106 -22.69 17.15 28.01
N LYS A 107 -23.73 16.53 28.55
CA LYS A 107 -23.87 16.27 29.99
C LYS A 107 -23.55 14.83 30.32
N GLU A 108 -22.69 14.62 31.30
CA GLU A 108 -22.34 13.34 31.89
C GLU A 108 -22.80 13.30 33.35
N ASP A 109 -23.61 12.30 33.71
CA ASP A 109 -24.03 12.10 35.11
C ASP A 109 -22.90 11.43 35.90
N TRP A 110 -22.32 12.15 36.85
CA TRP A 110 -21.30 11.67 37.77
C TRP A 110 -21.88 11.12 39.07
N THR A 111 -23.20 11.11 39.27
CA THR A 111 -23.84 10.50 40.45
C THR A 111 -23.45 9.02 40.65
N PRO A 112 -23.41 8.16 39.61
CA PRO A 112 -22.91 6.79 39.74
C PRO A 112 -21.41 6.72 40.04
N LEU A 113 -20.64 7.69 39.55
CA LEU A 113 -19.21 7.80 39.81
C LEU A 113 -18.95 8.12 41.29
N MET A 114 -19.68 9.08 41.88
CA MET A 114 -19.53 9.44 43.30
C MET A 114 -19.70 8.23 44.23
N LYS A 115 -20.69 7.36 43.97
CA LYS A 115 -20.89 6.12 44.74
C LYS A 115 -19.72 5.14 44.61
N ARG A 116 -19.10 5.05 43.43
CA ARG A 116 -17.93 4.17 43.21
C ARG A 116 -16.67 4.73 43.88
N LEU A 117 -16.52 6.05 43.92
CA LEU A 117 -15.38 6.73 44.53
C LEU A 117 -15.35 6.65 46.06
N GLU A 118 -16.50 6.39 46.72
CA GLU A 118 -16.55 6.11 48.16
C GLU A 118 -15.79 4.84 48.54
N ASP A 119 -15.83 3.81 47.67
CA ASP A 119 -15.16 2.52 47.88
C ASP A 119 -13.76 2.48 47.23
N GLU A 120 -13.61 3.02 46.01
CA GLU A 120 -12.35 3.01 45.25
C GLU A 120 -12.08 4.38 44.60
N PRO A 121 -11.19 5.22 45.17
CA PRO A 121 -10.84 6.50 44.56
C PRO A 121 -10.10 6.31 43.24
N LEU A 122 -10.32 7.20 42.26
CA LEU A 122 -9.62 7.15 40.98
C LEU A 122 -8.11 7.27 41.21
N MET A 123 -7.33 6.36 40.60
CA MET A 123 -5.87 6.46 40.58
C MET A 123 -5.44 7.74 39.85
N VAL A 124 -5.09 8.77 40.61
CA VAL A 124 -4.45 9.97 40.07
C VAL A 124 -2.94 9.77 40.16
N THR A 125 -2.28 9.54 39.03
CA THR A 125 -0.81 9.58 38.98
C THR A 125 -0.37 11.02 39.21
N THR A 126 0.01 11.35 40.44
CA THR A 126 0.59 12.66 40.78
C THR A 126 1.97 12.77 40.14
N ARG A 127 2.05 13.27 38.90
CA ARG A 127 3.27 13.91 38.40
C ARG A 127 3.37 15.26 39.11
N GLY A 128 3.99 15.28 40.29
CA GLY A 128 4.26 16.50 41.02
C GLY A 128 5.31 17.33 40.30
N SER A 129 4.90 18.44 39.69
CA SER A 129 5.63 19.70 39.53
C SER A 129 4.86 20.54 38.50
N ALA A 130 4.74 21.84 38.71
CA ALA A 130 4.32 22.79 37.67
C ALA A 130 4.96 22.38 36.33
N THR A 131 4.13 22.16 35.30
CA THR A 131 4.63 21.81 33.96
C THR A 131 5.63 22.90 33.58
N PRO A 132 6.93 22.58 33.42
CA PRO A 132 7.92 23.60 33.12
C PRO A 132 7.50 24.33 31.84
N ALA A 133 7.77 25.63 31.75
CA ALA A 133 7.61 26.31 30.46
C ALA A 133 8.40 25.55 29.38
N LEU A 134 7.93 25.53 28.13
CA LEU A 134 8.52 24.71 27.04
C LEU A 134 10.05 24.89 26.89
N ASN A 135 10.57 26.06 27.22
CA ASN A 135 12.01 26.38 27.23
C ASN A 135 12.79 25.80 28.43
N GLN A 136 12.12 25.47 29.53
CA GLN A 136 12.67 24.85 30.74
C GLN A 136 12.55 23.32 30.74
N MET A 137 11.72 22.77 29.85
CA MET A 137 11.56 21.33 29.69
C MET A 137 12.86 20.63 29.25
N GLY A 138 13.06 19.38 29.64
CA GLY A 138 14.04 18.50 29.01
C GLY A 138 13.64 18.11 27.59
N ALA A 139 14.57 17.54 26.81
CA ALA A 139 14.27 17.08 25.45
C ALA A 139 13.19 15.99 25.41
N SER A 140 13.19 15.06 26.39
CA SER A 140 12.15 14.04 26.53
C SER A 140 10.78 14.64 26.82
N GLN A 141 10.70 15.61 27.73
CA GLN A 141 9.45 16.30 28.08
C GLN A 141 8.88 17.08 26.90
N ARG A 142 9.71 17.78 26.12
CA ARG A 142 9.27 18.42 24.87
C ARG A 142 8.79 17.39 23.85
N GLY A 143 9.48 16.25 23.76
CA GLY A 143 9.06 15.13 22.94
C GLY A 143 7.69 14.57 23.36
N GLU A 144 7.42 14.48 24.66
CA GLU A 144 6.09 14.10 25.19
C GLU A 144 5.01 15.11 24.81
N VAL A 145 5.32 16.41 24.81
CA VAL A 145 4.38 17.46 24.33
C VAL A 145 4.08 17.29 22.84
N LEU A 146 5.10 17.07 22.02
CA LEU A 146 4.91 16.80 20.59
C LEU A 146 4.08 15.53 20.36
N LEU A 147 4.35 14.46 21.11
CA LEU A 147 3.57 13.22 21.02
C LEU A 147 2.10 13.44 21.43
N ALA A 148 1.87 14.23 22.48
CA ALA A 148 0.54 14.58 22.95
C ALA A 148 -0.22 15.44 21.93
N HIS A 149 0.45 16.30 21.16
CA HIS A 149 -0.14 17.05 20.05
C HIS A 149 -0.76 16.14 18.98
N TYR A 150 -0.23 14.92 18.83
CA TYR A 150 -0.78 13.89 17.93
C TYR A 150 -1.64 12.85 18.68
N ASP A 151 -2.17 13.15 19.86
CA ASP A 151 -2.98 12.24 20.70
C ASP A 151 -2.32 10.88 20.99
N GLY A 152 -0.98 10.83 21.00
CA GLY A 152 -0.23 9.58 21.16
C GLY A 152 -0.32 8.62 19.96
N ASN A 153 -0.78 9.10 18.80
CA ASN A 153 -0.97 8.31 17.58
C ASN A 153 0.25 8.35 16.65
N LEU A 154 1.46 8.36 17.22
CA LEU A 154 2.72 8.24 16.49
C LEU A 154 3.35 6.86 16.71
N ALA A 155 3.96 6.32 15.66
CA ALA A 155 4.75 5.09 15.71
C ALA A 155 5.99 5.22 14.81
N ILE A 156 7.00 4.39 15.03
CA ILE A 156 8.24 4.40 14.24
C ILE A 156 8.36 3.14 13.38
N HIS A 157 8.75 3.33 12.11
CA HIS A 157 9.05 2.22 11.22
C HIS A 157 10.45 1.67 11.50
N ALA A 158 10.55 0.38 11.85
CA ALA A 158 11.78 -0.24 12.37
C ALA A 158 12.98 -0.17 11.44
N ASP A 159 12.78 -0.30 10.13
CA ASP A 159 13.89 -0.36 9.17
C ASP A 159 14.36 1.04 8.72
N SER A 160 13.54 2.08 8.84
CA SER A 160 13.79 3.39 8.22
C SER A 160 13.82 4.57 9.20
N ASP A 161 13.53 4.33 10.48
CA ASP A 161 13.36 5.33 11.54
C ASP A 161 12.38 6.47 11.19
N THR A 162 11.49 6.21 10.22
CA THR A 162 10.48 7.16 9.79
C THR A 162 9.28 7.07 10.72
N VAL A 163 8.90 8.22 11.28
CA VAL A 163 7.71 8.33 12.14
C VAL A 163 6.47 8.31 11.27
N HIS A 164 5.42 7.64 11.71
CA HIS A 164 4.13 7.64 11.07
C HIS A 164 3.06 8.11 12.05
N HIS A 165 2.10 8.89 11.54
CA HIS A 165 0.93 9.35 12.29
C HIS A 165 -0.31 8.60 11.85
N TYR A 166 -1.06 8.05 12.80
CA TYR A 166 -2.33 7.42 12.53
C TYR A 166 -3.46 8.45 12.44
N ASN A 167 -4.02 8.63 11.25
CA ASN A 167 -5.05 9.65 10.97
C ASN A 167 -6.50 9.17 11.22
N GLY A 168 -6.68 8.03 11.88
CA GLY A 168 -7.99 7.36 12.05
C GLY A 168 -8.31 6.30 11.00
N VAL A 169 -7.55 6.24 9.90
CA VAL A 169 -7.73 5.26 8.80
C VAL A 169 -6.42 4.50 8.57
N VAL A 170 -5.33 5.23 8.32
CA VAL A 170 -4.00 4.71 7.96
C VAL A 170 -2.88 5.41 8.74
N TRP A 171 -1.71 4.77 8.76
CA TRP A 171 -0.45 5.31 9.24
C TRP A 171 0.27 6.06 8.12
N VAL A 172 0.27 7.39 8.18
CA VAL A 172 0.87 8.28 7.18
C VAL A 172 2.31 8.65 7.60
N PRO A 173 3.32 8.53 6.72
CA PRO A 173 4.68 8.90 7.06
C PRO A 173 4.81 10.41 7.30
N LEU A 174 5.53 10.77 8.37
CA LEU A 174 5.93 12.13 8.70
C LEU A 174 7.45 12.26 8.61
N SER A 175 7.90 13.28 7.90
CA SER A 175 9.31 13.64 7.87
C SER A 175 9.74 14.36 9.15
N ASP A 176 11.02 14.22 9.49
CA ASP A 176 11.61 14.95 10.62
C ASP A 176 11.43 16.47 10.50
N LYS A 177 11.39 17.00 9.27
CA LYS A 177 11.15 18.42 9.03
C LYS A 177 9.72 18.83 9.37
N GLU A 178 8.73 17.98 9.09
CA GLU A 178 7.33 18.24 9.46
C GLU A 178 7.19 18.20 10.98
N LEU A 179 7.72 17.18 11.64
CA LEU A 179 7.73 17.10 13.11
C LEU A 179 8.43 18.30 13.77
N GLN A 180 9.55 18.76 13.19
CA GLN A 180 10.25 19.95 13.66
C GLN A 180 9.43 21.24 13.45
N ARG A 181 8.65 21.33 12.36
CA ARG A 181 7.74 22.46 12.10
C ARG A 181 6.60 22.48 13.11
N GLU A 182 5.96 21.34 13.37
CA GLU A 182 4.90 21.25 14.38
C GLU A 182 5.42 21.59 15.78
N MET A 183 6.60 21.08 16.15
CA MET A 183 7.22 21.46 17.40
C MET A 183 7.51 22.96 17.48
N ALA A 184 7.97 23.58 16.39
CA ALA A 184 8.17 25.03 16.34
C ALA A 184 6.86 25.79 16.54
N GLN A 185 5.77 25.31 15.93
CA GLN A 185 4.44 25.90 16.07
C GLN A 185 3.95 25.82 17.52
N ILE A 186 4.15 24.69 18.20
CA ILE A 186 3.86 24.53 19.64
C ILE A 186 4.57 25.58 20.50
N PHE A 187 5.84 25.88 20.19
CA PHE A 187 6.57 26.95 20.89
C PHE A 187 6.00 28.35 20.60
N ILE A 188 5.63 28.61 19.34
CA ILE A 188 5.03 29.89 18.91
C ILE A 188 3.69 30.11 19.62
N ASP A 189 2.81 29.11 19.61
CA ASP A 189 1.48 29.17 20.21
C ASP A 189 1.55 29.33 21.74
N ALA A 190 2.61 28.81 22.36
CA ALA A 190 2.89 29.02 23.77
C ALA A 190 3.57 30.37 24.08
N GLU A 191 3.85 31.20 23.06
CA GLU A 191 4.60 32.45 23.16
C GLU A 191 6.00 32.29 23.81
N VAL A 192 6.65 31.15 23.58
CA VAL A 192 7.96 30.81 24.13
C VAL A 192 9.02 30.81 23.03
N ALA A 193 10.16 31.48 23.29
CA ALA A 193 11.30 31.44 22.39
C ALA A 193 11.86 30.01 22.23
N TYR A 194 12.21 29.63 21.01
CA TYR A 194 12.77 28.33 20.67
C TYR A 194 14.12 28.45 19.95
N SER A 195 14.85 27.33 19.93
CA SER A 195 16.07 27.19 19.13
C SER A 195 16.00 25.95 18.27
N GLN A 196 16.74 25.94 17.17
CA GLN A 196 16.81 24.78 16.28
C GLN A 196 17.25 23.50 17.03
N ASN A 197 18.19 23.60 17.97
CA ASN A 197 18.65 22.47 18.76
C ASN A 197 17.58 21.96 19.74
N ALA A 198 16.81 22.86 20.35
CA ALA A 198 15.72 22.47 21.26
C ALA A 198 14.61 21.71 20.52
N ILE A 199 14.25 22.15 19.31
CA ILE A 199 13.29 21.49 18.43
C ILE A 199 13.83 20.14 17.97
N LYS A 200 15.05 20.11 17.41
CA LYS A 200 15.64 18.88 16.89
C LYS A 200 15.77 17.81 17.99
N SER A 201 16.30 18.19 19.17
CA SER A 201 16.43 17.26 20.30
C SER A 201 15.09 16.73 20.81
N ALA A 202 14.01 17.52 20.76
CA ALA A 202 12.68 17.06 21.12
C ALA A 202 12.20 15.94 20.18
N VAL A 203 12.32 16.15 18.86
CA VAL A 203 11.95 15.15 17.85
C VAL A 203 12.81 13.89 17.97
N ASP A 204 14.14 14.04 18.05
CA ASP A 204 15.07 12.92 18.14
C ASP A 204 14.84 12.10 19.42
N THR A 205 14.56 12.76 20.55
CA THR A 205 14.30 12.06 21.83
C THR A 205 12.92 11.39 21.83
N MET A 206 11.89 12.02 21.26
CA MET A 206 10.55 11.44 21.13
C MET A 206 10.61 10.10 20.39
N LYS A 207 11.34 10.05 19.27
CA LYS A 207 11.49 8.85 18.44
C LYS A 207 11.96 7.62 19.24
N LEU A 208 12.82 7.80 20.23
CA LEU A 208 13.34 6.71 21.07
C LEU A 208 12.25 6.02 21.92
N GLY A 209 11.16 6.74 22.23
CA GLY A 209 10.05 6.22 23.03
C GLY A 209 8.83 5.78 22.22
N LEU A 210 8.82 5.95 20.90
CA LEU A 210 7.68 5.59 20.05
C LEU A 210 7.52 4.07 19.94
N PRO A 211 6.28 3.56 19.90
CA PRO A 211 6.05 2.16 19.57
C PRO A 211 6.53 1.86 18.15
N VAL A 212 7.11 0.68 17.97
CA VAL A 212 7.48 0.18 16.64
C VAL A 212 6.24 -0.29 15.91
N MET A 213 6.10 0.09 14.64
CA MET A 213 4.99 -0.36 13.80
C MET A 213 4.99 -1.87 13.64
N GLY A 214 3.79 -2.47 13.72
CA GLY A 214 3.57 -3.85 13.31
C GLY A 214 3.41 -3.99 11.80
N ASN A 215 3.15 -5.22 11.36
CA ASN A 215 2.90 -5.51 9.95
C ASN A 215 1.39 -5.49 9.66
N THR A 216 1.00 -4.88 8.56
CA THR A 216 -0.36 -5.02 8.02
C THR A 216 -0.62 -6.47 7.63
N ALA A 217 -1.73 -7.05 8.13
CA ALA A 217 -2.11 -8.40 7.74
C ALA A 217 -2.62 -8.43 6.28
N ARG A 218 -2.11 -9.36 5.47
CA ARG A 218 -2.38 -9.44 4.01
C ARG A 218 -3.84 -9.66 3.63
N ASN A 219 -4.67 -10.09 4.56
CA ASN A 219 -6.09 -10.32 4.35
C ASN A 219 -6.92 -9.04 4.54
N LEU A 220 -6.34 -7.94 5.02
CA LEU A 220 -7.05 -6.70 5.29
C LEU A 220 -6.97 -5.76 4.09
N ILE A 221 -8.12 -5.22 3.69
CA ILE A 221 -8.24 -4.18 2.68
C ILE A 221 -8.89 -2.95 3.34
N GLY A 222 -8.15 -1.85 3.41
CA GLY A 222 -8.64 -0.60 3.98
C GLY A 222 -9.52 0.19 3.00
N PHE A 223 -10.59 0.77 3.52
CA PHE A 223 -11.51 1.71 2.86
C PHE A 223 -11.64 2.97 3.71
N SER A 224 -12.21 4.05 3.20
CA SER A 224 -12.32 5.31 3.96
C SER A 224 -13.24 5.23 5.19
N ASN A 225 -14.10 4.21 5.26
CA ASN A 225 -15.05 3.99 6.35
C ASN A 225 -14.81 2.70 7.16
N GLY A 226 -13.69 1.99 6.93
CA GLY A 226 -13.38 0.76 7.67
C GLY A 226 -12.46 -0.20 6.93
N VAL A 227 -12.47 -1.46 7.34
CA VAL A 227 -11.55 -2.49 6.86
C VAL A 227 -12.34 -3.75 6.51
N PHE A 228 -12.10 -4.29 5.32
CA PHE A 228 -12.63 -5.58 4.90
C PHE A 228 -11.60 -6.69 5.16
N ASP A 229 -11.97 -7.68 5.96
CA ASP A 229 -11.17 -8.89 6.16
C ASP A 229 -11.57 -9.94 5.12
N THR A 230 -10.73 -10.13 4.10
CA THR A 230 -10.94 -11.10 3.01
C THR A 230 -10.91 -12.56 3.44
N ARG A 231 -10.39 -12.89 4.64
CA ARG A 231 -10.43 -14.25 5.19
C ARG A 231 -11.75 -14.53 5.88
N LEU A 232 -12.30 -13.55 6.58
CA LEU A 232 -13.59 -13.67 7.27
C LEU A 232 -14.78 -13.30 6.37
N GLY A 233 -14.54 -12.55 5.30
CA GLY A 233 -15.59 -11.99 4.44
C GLY A 233 -16.41 -10.91 5.15
N GLN A 234 -15.80 -10.17 6.08
CA GLN A 234 -16.50 -9.23 6.96
C GLN A 234 -15.87 -7.84 6.91
N PHE A 235 -16.74 -6.83 6.93
CA PHE A 235 -16.36 -5.43 7.06
C PHE A 235 -16.48 -4.98 8.52
N ARG A 236 -15.50 -4.22 9.01
CA ARG A 236 -15.48 -3.69 10.39
C ARG A 236 -14.87 -2.29 10.46
N PRO A 237 -15.12 -1.53 11.55
CA PRO A 237 -14.42 -0.28 11.80
C PRO A 237 -12.89 -0.43 11.84
N HIS A 238 -12.19 0.69 11.61
CA HIS A 238 -10.74 0.73 11.71
C HIS A 238 -10.23 0.38 13.10
N ASP A 239 -9.09 -0.30 13.15
CA ASP A 239 -8.28 -0.46 14.36
C ASP A 239 -6.85 -0.03 14.02
N LYS A 240 -6.28 0.88 14.81
CA LYS A 240 -4.89 1.32 14.63
C LYS A 240 -3.87 0.19 14.72
N LYS A 241 -4.21 -0.90 15.39
CA LYS A 241 -3.39 -2.12 15.51
C LYS A 241 -3.36 -2.96 14.23
N ASP A 242 -4.16 -2.63 13.21
CA ASP A 242 -4.07 -3.25 11.90
C ASP A 242 -2.86 -2.76 11.10
N TRP A 243 -2.24 -1.65 11.53
CA TRP A 243 -1.07 -1.07 10.88
C TRP A 243 -1.27 -0.80 9.38
N LEU A 244 -2.49 -0.44 8.97
CA LEU A 244 -2.78 -0.09 7.58
C LEU A 244 -1.95 1.13 7.18
N ILE A 245 -1.16 0.99 6.12
CA ILE A 245 -0.39 2.09 5.52
C ILE A 245 -1.11 2.67 4.29
N VAL A 246 -2.09 1.93 3.76
CA VAL A 246 -2.81 2.21 2.54
C VAL A 246 -4.28 1.84 2.74
N ALA A 247 -5.18 2.69 2.25
CA ALA A 247 -6.62 2.45 2.18
C ALA A 247 -7.17 3.08 0.89
N SER A 248 -8.24 2.49 0.35
CA SER A 248 -9.02 3.10 -0.72
C SER A 248 -9.78 4.31 -0.17
N GLU A 249 -9.85 5.39 -0.95
CA GLU A 249 -10.64 6.58 -0.61
C GLU A 249 -12.15 6.32 -0.68
N LEU A 250 -12.56 5.26 -1.38
CA LEU A 250 -13.96 4.90 -1.50
C LEU A 250 -14.49 4.21 -0.23
N PRO A 251 -15.72 4.51 0.19
CA PRO A 251 -16.35 3.78 1.26
C PRO A 251 -16.81 2.40 0.77
N PHE A 252 -16.66 1.39 1.61
CA PHE A 252 -17.29 0.09 1.41
C PHE A 252 -18.77 0.17 1.77
N SER A 253 -19.65 -0.34 0.91
CA SER A 253 -21.10 -0.38 1.12
C SER A 253 -21.66 -1.74 0.73
N GLU A 254 -22.83 -2.07 1.28
CA GLU A 254 -23.58 -3.29 0.94
C GLU A 254 -24.03 -3.28 -0.54
N PRO A 255 -24.13 -4.46 -1.19
CA PRO A 255 -24.60 -4.55 -2.57
C PRO A 255 -26.08 -4.20 -2.70
N ALA A 256 -26.44 -3.62 -3.84
CA ALA A 256 -27.85 -3.48 -4.21
C ALA A 256 -28.50 -4.84 -4.50
N GLU A 257 -29.83 -4.93 -4.41
CA GLU A 257 -30.56 -6.16 -4.74
C GLU A 257 -30.35 -6.53 -6.22
N GLY A 258 -29.90 -7.77 -6.47
CA GLY A 258 -29.61 -8.24 -7.83
C GLY A 258 -28.41 -7.56 -8.51
N GLU A 259 -27.51 -6.94 -7.74
CA GLU A 259 -26.34 -6.24 -8.27
C GLU A 259 -25.46 -7.15 -9.16
N THR A 260 -25.22 -6.72 -10.40
CA THR A 260 -24.29 -7.37 -11.33
C THR A 260 -23.48 -6.32 -12.07
N LEU A 261 -22.29 -6.70 -12.58
CA LEU A 261 -21.46 -5.79 -13.38
C LEU A 261 -22.22 -5.24 -14.59
N ALA A 262 -22.95 -6.09 -15.31
CA ALA A 262 -23.65 -5.68 -16.54
C ALA A 262 -24.73 -4.61 -16.31
N THR A 263 -25.36 -4.59 -15.13
CA THR A 263 -26.50 -3.71 -14.84
C THR A 263 -26.12 -2.52 -13.96
N HIS A 264 -25.18 -2.70 -13.03
CA HIS A 264 -24.80 -1.70 -12.03
C HIS A 264 -23.39 -1.13 -12.26
N ALA A 265 -22.59 -1.72 -13.16
CA ALA A 265 -21.33 -1.18 -13.65
C ALA A 265 -21.22 -1.26 -15.19
N PRO A 266 -22.20 -0.72 -15.94
CA PRO A 266 -22.32 -0.93 -17.38
C PRO A 266 -21.12 -0.38 -18.19
N ASN A 267 -20.48 0.70 -17.76
CA ASN A 267 -19.32 1.26 -18.46
C ASN A 267 -18.09 0.36 -18.30
N PHE A 268 -17.83 -0.10 -17.08
CA PHE A 268 -16.80 -1.08 -16.78
C PHE A 268 -17.06 -2.40 -17.52
N TRP A 269 -18.30 -2.89 -17.49
CA TRP A 269 -18.68 -4.11 -18.18
C TRP A 269 -18.44 -3.99 -19.69
N LYS A 270 -18.88 -2.90 -20.31
CA LYS A 270 -18.65 -2.63 -21.74
C LYS A 270 -17.15 -2.61 -22.07
N TRP A 271 -16.35 -1.93 -21.26
CA TRP A 271 -14.90 -1.90 -21.42
C TRP A 271 -14.28 -3.30 -21.31
N LEU A 272 -14.60 -4.05 -20.25
CA LEU A 272 -14.08 -5.39 -20.00
C LEU A 272 -14.39 -6.32 -21.17
N ARG A 273 -15.65 -6.37 -21.61
CA ARG A 273 -16.11 -7.21 -22.73
C ARG A 273 -15.39 -6.87 -24.02
N ARG A 274 -15.21 -5.59 -24.33
CA ARG A 274 -14.48 -5.15 -25.52
C ARG A 274 -13.00 -5.49 -25.45
N SER A 275 -12.33 -5.17 -24.33
CA SER A 275 -10.88 -5.40 -24.15
C SER A 275 -10.49 -6.88 -24.23
N VAL A 276 -11.43 -7.78 -23.95
CA VAL A 276 -11.23 -9.23 -24.03
C VAL A 276 -11.89 -9.89 -25.25
N ALA A 277 -12.39 -9.11 -26.21
CA ALA A 277 -13.09 -9.61 -27.41
C ALA A 277 -14.20 -10.61 -27.08
N ASP A 278 -15.02 -10.29 -26.07
CA ASP A 278 -16.12 -11.12 -25.56
C ASP A 278 -15.72 -12.53 -25.08
N ASN A 279 -14.44 -12.74 -24.77
CA ASN A 279 -13.95 -14.00 -24.23
C ASN A 279 -14.15 -14.07 -22.71
N ASP A 280 -15.10 -14.90 -22.26
CA ASP A 280 -15.43 -15.07 -20.84
C ASP A 280 -14.24 -15.48 -19.97
N ARG A 281 -13.41 -16.42 -20.46
CA ARG A 281 -12.25 -16.91 -19.70
C ARG A 281 -11.19 -15.83 -19.54
N LYS A 282 -10.98 -15.01 -20.56
CA LYS A 282 -10.06 -13.86 -20.49
C LYS A 282 -10.63 -12.75 -19.61
N ALA A 283 -11.95 -12.52 -19.63
CA ALA A 283 -12.61 -11.59 -18.72
C ALA A 283 -12.36 -11.97 -17.25
N ASP A 284 -12.53 -13.25 -16.90
CA ASP A 284 -12.25 -13.77 -15.55
C ASP A 284 -10.79 -13.57 -15.13
N ARG A 285 -9.85 -13.72 -16.07
CA ARG A 285 -8.41 -13.49 -15.83
C ARG A 285 -8.09 -12.00 -15.65
N VAL A 286 -8.73 -11.11 -16.40
CA VAL A 286 -8.61 -9.66 -16.19
C VAL A 286 -9.18 -9.27 -14.83
N LEU A 287 -10.37 -9.77 -14.46
CA LEU A 287 -10.93 -9.56 -13.12
C LEU A 287 -9.98 -10.06 -12.03
N SER A 288 -9.34 -11.21 -12.22
CA SER A 288 -8.33 -11.70 -11.30
C SER A 288 -7.10 -10.79 -11.19
N ALA A 289 -6.71 -10.11 -12.27
CA ALA A 289 -5.60 -9.16 -12.25
C ALA A 289 -5.99 -7.89 -11.46
N LEU A 290 -7.22 -7.41 -11.65
CA LEU A 290 -7.77 -6.30 -10.87
C LEU A 290 -7.89 -6.66 -9.38
N PHE A 291 -8.29 -7.88 -9.06
CA PHE A 291 -8.31 -8.38 -7.68
C PHE A 291 -6.90 -8.42 -7.06
N MET A 292 -5.89 -8.86 -7.82
CA MET A 292 -4.50 -8.84 -7.34
C MET A 292 -4.06 -7.43 -6.93
N VAL A 293 -4.45 -6.41 -7.68
CA VAL A 293 -4.17 -4.99 -7.36
C VAL A 293 -4.96 -4.56 -6.13
N LEU A 294 -6.28 -4.78 -6.10
CA LEU A 294 -7.16 -4.40 -4.99
C LEU A 294 -6.71 -5.01 -3.65
N ALA A 295 -6.42 -6.31 -3.65
CA ALA A 295 -5.99 -7.04 -2.45
C ALA A 295 -4.48 -6.93 -2.17
N ASN A 296 -3.76 -6.10 -2.95
CA ASN A 296 -2.31 -5.90 -2.91
C ASN A 296 -1.51 -7.22 -2.77
N ARG A 297 -1.77 -8.18 -3.66
CA ARG A 297 -1.14 -9.52 -3.63
C ARG A 297 0.19 -9.54 -4.37
N TYR A 298 1.06 -8.59 -4.02
CA TYR A 298 2.43 -8.49 -4.55
C TYR A 298 3.25 -9.76 -4.28
N ASP A 299 2.90 -10.52 -3.23
CA ASP A 299 3.57 -11.73 -2.77
C ASP A 299 3.30 -12.98 -3.61
N TRP A 300 2.46 -12.87 -4.64
CA TRP A 300 2.19 -13.99 -5.54
C TRP A 300 3.35 -14.35 -6.46
N GLN A 301 4.45 -13.60 -6.43
CA GLN A 301 5.54 -13.71 -7.39
C GLN A 301 5.03 -13.49 -8.81
N LEU A 302 4.12 -12.53 -8.99
CA LEU A 302 3.58 -12.15 -10.28
C LEU A 302 3.66 -10.62 -10.46
N PHE A 303 3.80 -10.18 -11.70
CA PHE A 303 3.53 -8.83 -12.14
C PHE A 303 2.69 -8.87 -13.42
N LEU A 304 1.95 -7.79 -13.64
CA LEU A 304 1.03 -7.65 -14.76
C LEU A 304 1.71 -6.90 -15.89
N GLU A 305 1.48 -7.35 -17.12
CA GLU A 305 1.84 -6.62 -18.32
C GLU A 305 0.66 -6.56 -19.26
N VAL A 306 0.36 -5.36 -19.76
CA VAL A 306 -0.73 -5.11 -20.71
C VAL A 306 -0.12 -4.59 -22.00
N THR A 307 -0.36 -5.31 -23.10
CA THR A 307 0.12 -5.00 -24.45
C THR A 307 -1.03 -4.71 -25.41
N GLY A 308 -0.73 -4.13 -26.58
CA GLY A 308 -1.70 -3.94 -27.65
C GLY A 308 -1.60 -2.56 -28.34
N PRO A 309 -2.32 -2.34 -29.43
CA PRO A 309 -2.29 -1.09 -30.19
C PRO A 309 -2.84 0.12 -29.41
N GLY A 310 -2.57 1.32 -29.90
CA GLY A 310 -3.16 2.55 -29.39
C GLY A 310 -4.70 2.51 -29.46
N GLY A 311 -5.38 2.95 -28.40
CA GLY A 311 -6.85 2.97 -28.35
C GLY A 311 -7.52 1.63 -28.02
N SER A 312 -6.78 0.61 -27.55
CA SER A 312 -7.36 -0.69 -27.17
C SER A 312 -7.86 -0.83 -25.72
N GLY A 313 -7.87 0.28 -24.97
CA GLY A 313 -8.36 0.28 -23.58
C GLY A 313 -7.29 -0.04 -22.52
N LYS A 314 -6.00 -0.15 -22.89
CA LYS A 314 -4.89 -0.38 -21.94
C LYS A 314 -4.78 0.71 -20.89
N SER A 315 -4.88 1.98 -21.31
CA SER A 315 -4.84 3.12 -20.40
C SER A 315 -6.03 3.10 -19.43
N VAL A 316 -7.20 2.65 -19.88
CA VAL A 316 -8.38 2.46 -19.01
C VAL A 316 -8.11 1.37 -17.97
N MET A 317 -7.44 0.26 -18.33
CA MET A 317 -7.01 -0.73 -17.34
C MET A 317 -6.09 -0.12 -16.27
N ALA A 318 -5.12 0.70 -16.71
CA ALA A 318 -4.18 1.36 -15.81
C ALA A 318 -4.90 2.30 -14.85
N GLU A 319 -5.85 3.11 -15.35
CA GLU A 319 -6.70 3.96 -14.51
C GLU A 319 -7.53 3.14 -13.52
N ILE A 320 -8.14 2.03 -13.93
CA ILE A 320 -8.89 1.14 -13.03
C ILE A 320 -7.98 0.60 -11.91
N CYS A 321 -6.78 0.14 -12.25
CA CYS A 321 -5.80 -0.31 -11.26
C CYS A 321 -5.41 0.82 -10.29
N THR A 322 -5.16 2.03 -10.80
CA THR A 322 -4.88 3.22 -9.99
C THR A 322 -6.02 3.53 -9.02
N MET A 323 -7.27 3.46 -9.49
CA MET A 323 -8.42 3.73 -8.63
C MET A 323 -8.62 2.62 -7.56
N LEU A 324 -8.39 1.35 -7.92
CA LEU A 324 -8.46 0.23 -6.98
C LEU A 324 -7.37 0.30 -5.89
N ALA A 325 -6.15 0.67 -6.26
CA ALA A 325 -5.05 0.88 -5.31
C ALA A 325 -5.19 2.19 -4.51
N GLY A 326 -5.87 3.18 -5.08
CA GLY A 326 -5.92 4.56 -4.61
C GLY A 326 -4.88 5.43 -5.34
N LYS A 327 -5.32 6.62 -5.79
CA LYS A 327 -4.49 7.57 -6.54
C LYS A 327 -3.23 7.98 -5.76
N ALA A 328 -3.35 8.20 -4.44
CA ALA A 328 -2.23 8.52 -3.56
C ALA A 328 -1.27 7.34 -3.30
N ASN A 329 -1.68 6.09 -3.58
CA ASN A 329 -0.90 4.87 -3.33
C ASN A 329 -0.34 4.26 -4.62
N THR A 330 -0.41 5.01 -5.72
CA THR A 330 0.11 4.62 -7.03
C THR A 330 1.27 5.52 -7.44
N VAL A 331 2.32 4.93 -7.98
CA VAL A 331 3.47 5.67 -8.53
C VAL A 331 3.80 5.19 -9.94
N SER A 332 4.15 6.13 -10.82
CA SER A 332 4.75 5.82 -12.12
C SER A 332 6.26 5.76 -11.98
N ALA A 333 6.87 4.66 -12.43
CA ALA A 333 8.29 4.44 -12.26
C ALA A 333 8.92 3.69 -13.46
N SER A 334 10.24 3.86 -13.63
CA SER A 334 11.02 3.13 -14.61
C SER A 334 11.56 1.82 -14.03
N MET A 335 12.06 0.93 -14.88
CA MET A 335 12.79 -0.25 -14.40
C MET A 335 14.05 0.10 -13.60
N ALA A 336 14.69 1.26 -13.88
CA ALA A 336 15.82 1.72 -13.09
C ALA A 336 15.43 1.99 -11.63
N ALA A 337 14.21 2.50 -11.38
CA ALA A 337 13.67 2.65 -10.04
C ALA A 337 13.45 1.31 -9.31
N LEU A 338 13.20 0.22 -10.03
CA LEU A 338 13.09 -1.11 -9.41
C LEU A 338 14.45 -1.73 -9.10
N GLU A 339 15.47 -1.43 -9.91
CA GLU A 339 16.76 -2.12 -9.89
C GLU A 339 17.85 -1.36 -9.11
N ASN A 340 17.85 -0.03 -9.15
CA ASN A 340 18.85 0.82 -8.50
C ASN A 340 18.41 1.22 -7.08
N PRO A 341 19.16 0.90 -6.01
CA PRO A 341 18.79 1.25 -4.63
C PRO A 341 18.48 2.73 -4.37
N ARG A 342 19.11 3.64 -5.12
CA ARG A 342 18.93 5.09 -4.95
C ARG A 342 17.63 5.59 -5.58
N GLU A 343 17.32 5.13 -6.78
CA GLU A 343 16.05 5.44 -7.44
C GLU A 343 14.88 4.68 -6.80
N ARG A 344 15.15 3.49 -6.24
CA ARG A 344 14.16 2.67 -5.52
C ARG A 344 13.56 3.38 -4.31
N ALA A 345 14.24 4.37 -3.76
CA ALA A 345 13.66 5.24 -2.73
C ALA A 345 12.38 5.96 -3.18
N LEU A 346 12.17 6.15 -4.50
CA LEU A 346 10.99 6.83 -5.06
C LEU A 346 9.72 5.97 -5.04
N VAL A 347 9.85 4.65 -4.95
CA VAL A 347 8.70 3.73 -5.01
C VAL A 347 8.34 3.12 -3.66
N VAL A 348 9.07 3.47 -2.58
CA VAL A 348 8.76 3.05 -1.23
C VAL A 348 7.46 3.69 -0.74
N GLY A 349 6.57 2.90 -0.16
CA GLY A 349 5.30 3.35 0.41
C GLY A 349 4.09 3.23 -0.51
N TYR A 350 4.29 2.93 -1.79
CA TYR A 350 3.22 2.73 -2.77
C TYR A 350 2.79 1.26 -2.85
N SER A 351 1.50 1.00 -3.12
CA SER A 351 0.94 -0.35 -3.31
C SER A 351 0.81 -0.75 -4.79
N LEU A 352 0.88 0.22 -5.70
CA LEU A 352 0.89 -0.01 -7.14
C LEU A 352 2.03 0.78 -7.80
N ILE A 353 2.82 0.07 -8.60
CA ILE A 353 3.85 0.68 -9.46
C ILE A 353 3.44 0.47 -10.91
N ILE A 354 3.23 1.58 -11.62
CA ILE A 354 2.93 1.56 -13.05
C ILE A 354 4.22 1.85 -13.83
N MET A 355 4.51 1.02 -14.82
CA MET A 355 5.67 1.15 -15.70
C MET A 355 5.19 1.39 -17.15
N PRO A 356 5.08 2.66 -17.58
CA PRO A 356 4.64 2.97 -18.95
C PRO A 356 5.78 2.84 -19.97
N ASP A 357 5.42 2.40 -21.18
CA ASP A 357 6.25 2.46 -22.40
C ASP A 357 7.66 1.84 -22.27
N MET A 358 7.74 0.71 -21.59
CA MET A 358 8.94 -0.11 -21.48
C MET A 358 8.99 -1.13 -22.61
N THR A 359 9.94 -0.95 -23.54
CA THR A 359 10.10 -1.88 -24.68
C THR A 359 11.20 -2.90 -24.46
N ARG A 360 12.27 -2.53 -23.75
CA ARG A 360 13.43 -3.42 -23.53
C ARG A 360 14.10 -3.17 -22.20
N TYR A 361 14.43 -4.25 -21.51
CA TYR A 361 15.29 -4.23 -20.34
C TYR A 361 16.44 -5.22 -20.47
N ALA A 362 17.65 -4.72 -20.18
CA ALA A 362 18.87 -5.51 -20.10
C ALA A 362 19.33 -5.56 -18.64
N GLY A 363 19.28 -6.74 -18.05
CA GLY A 363 19.67 -7.05 -16.68
C GLY A 363 19.12 -8.42 -16.27
N ASP A 364 19.46 -8.85 -15.06
CA ASP A 364 18.93 -10.08 -14.45
C ASP A 364 17.55 -9.86 -13.81
N GLY A 365 17.11 -8.61 -13.67
CA GLY A 365 15.84 -8.23 -13.04
C GLY A 365 15.78 -8.61 -11.56
N ALA A 366 16.91 -8.53 -10.86
CA ALA A 366 16.99 -8.89 -9.44
C ALA A 366 16.04 -8.04 -8.58
N GLY A 367 15.93 -6.74 -8.87
CA GLY A 367 15.03 -5.81 -8.17
C GLY A 367 13.56 -6.17 -8.34
N ILE A 368 13.08 -6.31 -9.58
CA ILE A 368 11.68 -6.70 -9.83
C ILE A 368 11.36 -8.08 -9.25
N LYS A 369 12.30 -9.04 -9.29
CA LYS A 369 12.14 -10.37 -8.69
C LYS A 369 11.98 -10.30 -7.17
N ALA A 370 12.76 -9.43 -6.52
CA ALA A 370 12.70 -9.24 -5.07
C ALA A 370 11.39 -8.53 -4.66
N ILE A 371 10.98 -7.49 -5.38
CA ILE A 371 9.74 -6.74 -5.10
C ILE A 371 8.51 -7.64 -5.27
N THR A 372 8.38 -8.31 -6.43
CA THR A 372 7.30 -9.30 -6.66
C THR A 372 7.45 -10.56 -5.79
N GLY A 373 8.64 -10.80 -5.23
CA GLY A 373 8.88 -11.89 -4.27
C GLY A 373 8.46 -11.56 -2.84
N GLY A 374 8.34 -10.26 -2.52
CA GLY A 374 8.20 -9.77 -1.14
C GLY A 374 9.49 -9.85 -0.33
N ASP A 375 10.64 -9.89 -1.00
CA ASP A 375 11.97 -9.90 -0.37
C ASP A 375 12.37 -8.48 0.08
N LYS A 376 13.31 -8.40 1.04
CA LYS A 376 13.91 -7.11 1.41
C LYS A 376 14.82 -6.64 0.28
N VAL A 377 14.74 -5.35 -0.02
CA VAL A 377 15.54 -4.67 -1.03
C VAL A 377 16.27 -3.49 -0.40
N ALA A 378 17.51 -3.26 -0.85
CA ALA A 378 18.29 -2.12 -0.40
C ALA A 378 17.69 -0.81 -0.93
N ILE A 379 17.64 0.20 -0.06
CA ILE A 379 17.22 1.57 -0.35
C ILE A 379 18.35 2.51 0.06
N ASP A 380 18.73 3.42 -0.82
CA ASP A 380 19.78 4.42 -0.57
C ASP A 380 19.23 5.85 -0.82
N PRO A 381 18.41 6.39 0.09
CA PRO A 381 17.83 7.71 -0.10
C PRO A 381 18.90 8.80 0.01
N LYS A 382 18.81 9.81 -0.85
CA LYS A 382 19.74 10.95 -0.84
C LYS A 382 19.76 11.62 0.54
N HIS A 383 20.96 11.81 1.09
CA HIS A 383 21.19 12.46 2.39
C HIS A 383 20.60 11.73 3.62
N LYS A 384 20.30 10.44 3.50
CA LYS A 384 19.89 9.57 4.62
C LYS A 384 20.78 8.32 4.66
N ALA A 385 20.76 7.61 5.79
CA ALA A 385 21.44 6.32 5.87
C ALA A 385 20.73 5.29 4.97
N PRO A 386 21.48 4.46 4.22
CA PRO A 386 20.90 3.33 3.49
C PRO A 386 20.25 2.34 4.47
N TYR A 387 19.16 1.72 4.03
CA TYR A 387 18.46 0.70 4.80
C TYR A 387 17.90 -0.39 3.88
N SER A 388 17.29 -1.43 4.46
CA SER A 388 16.66 -2.51 3.70
C SER A 388 15.24 -2.74 4.18
N THR A 389 14.28 -2.63 3.26
CA THR A 389 12.84 -2.81 3.55
C THR A 389 12.17 -3.65 2.47
N ARG A 390 10.92 -4.05 2.69
CA ARG A 390 10.06 -4.65 1.66
C ARG A 390 9.28 -3.54 0.96
N ILE A 391 9.02 -3.73 -0.34
CA ILE A 391 8.14 -2.85 -1.12
C ILE A 391 6.90 -3.66 -1.48
N PRO A 392 5.82 -3.55 -0.69
CA PRO A 392 4.61 -4.35 -0.88
C PRO A 392 3.75 -3.76 -2.01
N ALA A 393 4.25 -3.85 -3.25
CA ALA A 393 3.63 -3.24 -4.41
C ALA A 393 3.39 -4.23 -5.55
N VAL A 394 2.19 -4.20 -6.13
CA VAL A 394 1.91 -4.84 -7.40
C VAL A 394 2.54 -4.01 -8.52
N VAL A 395 3.22 -4.67 -9.46
CA VAL A 395 3.83 -4.01 -10.63
C VAL A 395 2.93 -4.22 -11.85
N LEU A 396 2.58 -3.14 -12.53
CA LEU A 396 1.81 -3.11 -13.76
C LEU A 396 2.62 -2.43 -14.87
N ALA A 397 3.06 -3.19 -15.85
CA ALA A 397 3.67 -2.66 -17.07
C ALA A 397 2.60 -2.42 -18.14
N VAL A 398 2.61 -1.24 -18.76
CA VAL A 398 1.65 -0.88 -19.81
C VAL A 398 2.43 -0.45 -21.03
N ASN A 399 2.40 -1.28 -22.08
CA ASN A 399 3.24 -1.11 -23.26
C ASN A 399 2.43 -1.28 -24.53
N ASN A 400 2.90 -0.70 -25.63
CA ASN A 400 2.33 -1.02 -26.95
C ASN A 400 2.84 -2.38 -27.44
N ASN A 401 4.14 -2.63 -27.26
CA ASN A 401 4.81 -3.88 -27.62
C ASN A 401 5.28 -4.62 -26.36
N ALA A 402 5.43 -5.94 -26.46
CA ALA A 402 5.93 -6.77 -25.37
C ALA A 402 7.29 -6.28 -24.86
N MET A 403 7.48 -6.30 -23.53
CA MET A 403 8.81 -6.18 -22.94
C MET A 403 9.69 -7.33 -23.39
N SER A 404 10.91 -7.00 -23.80
CA SER A 404 12.00 -7.96 -23.96
C SER A 404 12.93 -7.89 -22.76
N PHE A 405 13.21 -9.06 -22.16
CA PHE A 405 14.14 -9.21 -21.04
C PHE A 405 15.38 -9.98 -21.48
N SER A 406 16.55 -9.58 -20.98
CA SER A 406 17.76 -10.39 -21.17
C SER A 406 17.84 -11.60 -20.21
N ASP A 407 17.06 -11.62 -19.13
CA ASP A 407 16.97 -12.79 -18.25
C ASP A 407 16.21 -13.93 -18.95
N ARG A 408 16.94 -15.00 -19.26
CA ARG A 408 16.39 -16.22 -19.87
C ARG A 408 16.46 -17.44 -18.96
N SER A 409 16.75 -17.23 -17.66
CA SER A 409 16.68 -18.28 -16.63
C SER A 409 15.25 -18.74 -16.31
N GLY A 410 14.23 -18.12 -16.93
CA GLY A 410 12.81 -18.32 -16.59
C GLY A 410 12.39 -17.60 -15.30
N GLY A 411 13.31 -16.90 -14.62
CA GLY A 411 13.06 -16.15 -13.39
C GLY A 411 12.00 -15.06 -13.55
N ILE A 412 12.15 -14.23 -14.59
CA ILE A 412 11.16 -13.19 -14.92
C ILE A 412 9.93 -13.79 -15.59
N SER A 413 10.10 -14.72 -16.55
CA SER A 413 8.97 -15.26 -17.33
C SER A 413 7.89 -15.90 -16.45
N ARG A 414 8.28 -16.67 -15.42
CA ARG A 414 7.32 -17.28 -14.47
C ARG A 414 6.63 -16.28 -13.54
N ARG A 415 7.02 -15.01 -13.55
CA ARG A 415 6.38 -13.92 -12.82
C ARG A 415 5.52 -13.03 -13.72
N ARG A 416 5.76 -13.07 -15.02
CA ARG A 416 5.14 -12.18 -16.00
C ARG A 416 3.76 -12.71 -16.41
N VAL A 417 2.70 -11.94 -16.18
CA VAL A 417 1.35 -12.25 -16.65
C VAL A 417 0.97 -11.23 -17.72
N ILE A 418 0.87 -11.69 -18.98
CA ILE A 418 0.66 -10.82 -20.14
C ILE A 418 -0.81 -10.84 -20.54
N PHE A 419 -1.40 -9.67 -20.73
CA PHE A 419 -2.72 -9.47 -21.33
C PHE A 419 -2.55 -8.67 -22.62
N ASN A 420 -3.01 -9.21 -23.76
CA ASN A 420 -2.98 -8.48 -25.02
C ASN A 420 -4.35 -7.90 -25.34
N PHE A 421 -4.50 -6.58 -25.37
CA PHE A 421 -5.75 -5.93 -25.77
C PHE A 421 -5.66 -5.56 -27.25
N SER A 422 -6.12 -6.46 -28.11
CA SER A 422 -6.06 -6.33 -29.58
C SER A 422 -7.13 -5.40 -30.14
N GLU A 423 -8.28 -5.28 -29.47
CA GLU A 423 -9.45 -4.58 -29.99
C GLU A 423 -9.28 -3.06 -29.93
N VAL A 424 -8.96 -2.44 -31.06
CA VAL A 424 -8.91 -0.97 -31.18
C VAL A 424 -10.33 -0.41 -31.14
N VAL A 425 -10.56 0.57 -30.27
CA VAL A 425 -11.80 1.35 -30.25
C VAL A 425 -11.72 2.44 -31.33
N PRO A 426 -12.64 2.44 -32.32
CA PRO A 426 -12.73 3.50 -33.32
C PRO A 426 -12.84 4.88 -32.68
N GLU A 427 -12.22 5.90 -33.27
CA GLU A 427 -12.16 7.25 -32.66
C GLU A 427 -13.54 7.83 -32.36
N ASN A 428 -14.52 7.60 -33.22
CA ASN A 428 -15.91 8.03 -33.07
C ASN A 428 -16.68 7.29 -31.95
N GLU A 429 -16.19 6.14 -31.49
CA GLU A 429 -16.77 5.35 -30.40
C GLU A 429 -16.05 5.57 -29.06
N ARG A 430 -14.91 6.28 -29.07
CA ARG A 430 -14.14 6.57 -27.86
C ARG A 430 -14.92 7.55 -26.99
N ASP A 431 -15.20 7.11 -25.76
CA ASP A 431 -15.75 7.96 -24.72
C ASP A 431 -14.60 8.57 -23.91
N PRO A 432 -14.31 9.88 -24.02
CA PRO A 432 -13.21 10.51 -23.30
C PRO A 432 -13.44 10.54 -21.78
N MET A 433 -14.69 10.39 -21.32
CA MET A 433 -15.06 10.39 -19.91
C MET A 433 -15.25 8.96 -19.36
N LEU A 434 -14.84 7.93 -20.12
CA LEU A 434 -15.04 6.53 -19.71
C LEU A 434 -14.41 6.22 -18.35
N ALA A 435 -13.21 6.73 -18.08
CA ALA A 435 -12.53 6.51 -16.80
C ALA A 435 -13.32 7.11 -15.62
N GLU A 436 -13.84 8.33 -15.77
CA GLU A 436 -14.67 9.00 -14.75
C GLU A 436 -16.00 8.26 -14.53
N LYS A 437 -16.63 7.76 -15.61
CA LYS A 437 -17.84 6.95 -15.49
C LYS A 437 -17.58 5.64 -14.74
N ILE A 438 -16.43 4.99 -15.01
CA ILE A 438 -16.01 3.77 -14.30
C ILE A 438 -15.66 4.08 -12.83
N GLU A 439 -15.12 5.27 -12.52
CA GLU A 439 -14.89 5.72 -11.15
C GLU A 439 -16.21 5.73 -10.35
N GLY A 440 -17.30 6.20 -10.96
CA GLY A 440 -18.65 6.15 -10.38
C GLY A 440 -19.21 4.73 -10.17
N GLU A 441 -18.67 3.72 -10.85
CA GLU A 441 -19.08 2.32 -10.75
C GLU A 441 -18.19 1.50 -9.80
N LEU A 442 -17.13 2.11 -9.25
CA LEU A 442 -16.04 1.39 -8.62
C LEU A 442 -16.45 0.61 -7.36
N ALA A 443 -17.45 1.09 -6.61
CA ALA A 443 -17.99 0.34 -5.47
C ALA A 443 -18.57 -1.02 -5.88
N VAL A 444 -19.26 -1.08 -7.02
CA VAL A 444 -19.82 -2.32 -7.59
C VAL A 444 -18.70 -3.25 -8.05
N ILE A 445 -17.67 -2.69 -8.71
CA ILE A 445 -16.51 -3.45 -9.17
C ILE A 445 -15.79 -4.09 -7.99
N ILE A 446 -15.52 -3.33 -6.92
CA ILE A 446 -14.85 -3.81 -5.71
C ILE A 446 -15.64 -4.96 -5.07
N ARG A 447 -16.95 -4.78 -4.85
CA ARG A 447 -17.80 -5.85 -4.29
C ARG A 447 -17.80 -7.10 -5.15
N HIS A 448 -17.89 -6.93 -6.47
CA HIS A 448 -17.84 -8.06 -7.39
C HIS A 448 -16.51 -8.82 -7.27
N LEU A 449 -15.38 -8.11 -7.25
CA LEU A 449 -14.05 -8.72 -7.10
C LEU A 449 -13.91 -9.47 -5.77
N LEU A 450 -14.36 -8.87 -4.65
CA LEU A 450 -14.30 -9.48 -3.33
C LEU A 450 -15.20 -10.73 -3.23
N THR A 451 -16.37 -10.70 -3.87
CA THR A 451 -17.31 -11.83 -3.89
C THR A 451 -16.79 -12.96 -4.80
N ARG A 452 -16.39 -12.61 -6.02
CA ARG A 452 -15.90 -13.55 -7.05
C ARG A 452 -14.62 -14.27 -6.62
N PHE A 453 -13.76 -13.60 -5.84
CA PHE A 453 -12.49 -14.13 -5.39
C PHE A 453 -12.38 -14.21 -3.86
N SER A 454 -13.50 -14.56 -3.21
CA SER A 454 -13.52 -14.94 -1.79
C SER A 454 -12.48 -16.02 -1.48
N ARG A 455 -12.25 -16.94 -2.44
CA ARG A 455 -11.09 -17.84 -2.48
C ARG A 455 -9.98 -17.26 -3.35
N GLN A 456 -9.03 -16.59 -2.71
CA GLN A 456 -7.95 -15.89 -3.41
C GLN A 456 -7.03 -16.80 -4.23
N ASP A 457 -6.96 -18.10 -3.91
CA ASP A 457 -6.17 -19.07 -4.69
C ASP A 457 -6.75 -19.29 -6.10
N GLU A 458 -8.07 -19.11 -6.28
CA GLU A 458 -8.71 -19.20 -7.60
C GLU A 458 -8.25 -18.05 -8.50
N ALA A 459 -8.18 -16.83 -7.96
CA ALA A 459 -7.61 -15.68 -8.67
C ALA A 459 -6.16 -15.98 -9.08
N LYS A 460 -5.33 -16.41 -8.13
CA LYS A 460 -3.94 -16.77 -8.43
C LYS A 460 -3.82 -17.84 -9.51
N GLN A 461 -4.68 -18.86 -9.49
CA GLN A 461 -4.72 -19.90 -10.51
C GLN A 461 -5.05 -19.33 -11.90
N LEU A 462 -6.06 -18.47 -12.02
CA LEU A 462 -6.42 -17.84 -13.29
C LEU A 462 -5.26 -17.02 -13.89
N LEU A 463 -4.49 -16.32 -13.05
CA LEU A 463 -3.29 -15.60 -13.52
C LEU A 463 -2.18 -16.55 -13.99
N HIS A 464 -1.97 -17.68 -13.32
CA HIS A 464 -1.04 -18.70 -13.79
C HIS A 464 -1.48 -19.33 -15.12
N GLU A 465 -2.79 -19.53 -15.31
CA GLU A 465 -3.33 -19.96 -16.60
C GLU A 465 -3.15 -18.91 -17.69
N GLN A 466 -3.31 -17.62 -17.38
CA GLN A 466 -3.06 -16.54 -18.32
C GLN A 466 -1.58 -16.46 -18.72
N GLN A 467 -0.67 -16.59 -17.76
CA GLN A 467 0.77 -16.60 -18.00
C GLN A 467 1.22 -17.68 -19.00
N LYS A 468 0.53 -18.81 -19.02
CA LYS A 468 0.79 -19.96 -19.90
C LYS A 468 -0.18 -20.04 -21.09
N SER A 469 -0.96 -18.99 -21.32
CA SER A 469 -1.93 -18.96 -22.41
C SER A 469 -1.25 -18.86 -23.77
N GLU A 470 -1.95 -19.29 -24.82
CA GLU A 470 -1.50 -19.13 -26.20
C GLU A 470 -1.28 -17.64 -26.56
N GLU A 471 -2.12 -16.75 -26.03
CA GLU A 471 -1.94 -15.30 -26.17
C GLU A 471 -0.61 -14.84 -25.57
N ALA A 472 -0.31 -15.23 -24.33
CA ALA A 472 0.96 -14.86 -23.68
C ALA A 472 2.16 -15.44 -24.44
N LEU A 473 2.06 -16.68 -24.96
CA LEU A 473 3.10 -17.30 -25.77
C LEU A 473 3.32 -16.54 -27.09
N ALA A 474 2.25 -16.17 -27.80
CA ALA A 474 2.34 -15.38 -29.04
C ALA A 474 3.11 -14.06 -28.81
N ILE A 475 2.77 -13.33 -27.75
CA ILE A 475 3.45 -12.08 -27.39
C ILE A 475 4.93 -12.31 -27.01
N LYS A 476 5.25 -13.42 -26.34
CA LYS A 476 6.66 -13.77 -26.04
C LYS A 476 7.45 -14.12 -27.30
N ARG A 477 6.84 -14.78 -28.28
CA ARG A 477 7.48 -15.11 -29.57
C ARG A 477 7.87 -13.84 -30.35
N GLU A 478 6.99 -12.85 -30.39
CA GLU A 478 7.28 -11.55 -31.03
C GLU A 478 8.49 -10.83 -30.41
N GLY A 479 8.65 -10.95 -29.09
CA GLY A 479 9.72 -10.27 -28.35
C GLY A 479 11.05 -11.03 -28.23
N ASP A 480 11.07 -12.33 -28.53
CA ASP A 480 12.26 -13.19 -28.36
C ASP A 480 12.41 -14.22 -29.48
N SER A 481 13.39 -13.97 -30.36
CA SER A 481 13.68 -14.83 -31.51
C SER A 481 14.12 -16.26 -31.16
N LEU A 482 14.66 -16.50 -29.96
CA LEU A 482 14.96 -17.87 -29.53
C LEU A 482 13.68 -18.60 -29.12
N VAL A 483 12.77 -17.91 -28.44
CA VAL A 483 11.45 -18.47 -28.10
C VAL A 483 10.68 -18.74 -29.38
N ASP A 484 10.67 -17.83 -30.35
CA ASP A 484 10.02 -18.09 -31.64
C ASP A 484 10.67 -19.28 -32.38
N PHE A 485 12.00 -19.34 -32.46
CA PHE A 485 12.71 -20.48 -33.03
C PHE A 485 12.33 -21.82 -32.37
N CYS A 486 12.16 -21.86 -31.04
CA CYS A 486 11.75 -23.06 -30.32
C CYS A 486 10.34 -23.56 -30.71
N GLY A 487 9.51 -22.71 -31.31
CA GLY A 487 8.21 -23.11 -31.87
C GLY A 487 8.35 -24.12 -33.01
N TYR A 488 9.47 -24.08 -33.74
CA TYR A 488 9.78 -24.98 -34.84
C TYR A 488 10.52 -26.26 -34.38
N LEU A 489 10.55 -26.55 -33.08
CA LEU A 489 11.24 -27.72 -32.53
C LEU A 489 10.25 -28.72 -31.92
N MET A 490 10.52 -30.00 -32.16
CA MET A 490 9.88 -31.12 -31.48
C MET A 490 10.81 -31.67 -30.41
N ALA A 491 10.27 -32.04 -29.25
CA ALA A 491 11.03 -32.63 -28.14
C ALA A 491 10.74 -34.13 -28.02
N SER A 492 11.80 -34.93 -27.96
CA SER A 492 11.81 -36.37 -27.68
C SER A 492 12.05 -36.63 -26.19
N VAL A 493 11.65 -37.82 -25.72
CA VAL A 493 11.93 -38.30 -24.35
C VAL A 493 13.39 -38.71 -24.16
N VAL A 494 14.15 -38.88 -25.25
CA VAL A 494 15.56 -39.28 -25.23
C VAL A 494 16.42 -38.30 -26.04
N CYS A 495 17.71 -38.23 -25.72
CA CYS A 495 18.68 -37.37 -26.42
C CYS A 495 19.17 -38.00 -27.74
N ASP A 496 18.25 -38.27 -28.67
CA ASP A 496 18.52 -38.87 -29.99
C ASP A 496 18.43 -37.89 -31.17
N GLY A 497 18.04 -36.64 -30.91
CA GLY A 497 17.85 -35.59 -31.90
C GLY A 497 19.13 -34.95 -32.44
N MET A 498 19.04 -33.64 -32.73
CA MET A 498 20.09 -32.88 -33.39
C MET A 498 21.35 -32.74 -32.52
N LEU A 499 22.51 -32.67 -33.17
CA LEU A 499 23.76 -32.28 -32.51
C LEU A 499 23.73 -30.78 -32.21
N ILE A 500 24.35 -30.31 -31.13
CA ILE A 500 24.36 -28.85 -30.84
C ILE A 500 25.15 -28.09 -31.92
N GLY A 501 26.36 -28.56 -32.24
CA GLY A 501 27.27 -27.89 -33.17
C GLY A 501 27.85 -26.58 -32.64
N ASN A 502 28.63 -25.89 -33.48
CA ASN A 502 29.16 -24.56 -33.25
C ASN A 502 29.30 -23.82 -34.60
N ALA A 503 29.42 -22.49 -34.58
CA ALA A 503 29.42 -21.68 -35.80
C ALA A 503 30.57 -21.98 -36.79
N GLU A 504 31.67 -22.56 -36.32
CA GLU A 504 32.87 -22.83 -37.12
C GLU A 504 32.80 -24.18 -37.85
N ILE A 505 31.76 -24.99 -37.64
CA ILE A 505 31.63 -26.28 -38.32
C ILE A 505 31.32 -26.06 -39.81
N VAL A 506 32.19 -26.57 -40.67
CA VAL A 506 32.04 -26.54 -42.13
C VAL A 506 31.95 -27.99 -42.67
N PRO A 507 31.03 -28.30 -43.59
CA PRO A 507 30.04 -27.41 -44.20
C PRO A 507 28.90 -27.03 -43.23
N PHE A 508 28.34 -25.84 -43.46
CA PHE A 508 27.17 -25.36 -42.73
C PHE A 508 25.98 -26.31 -42.95
N SER A 509 25.62 -27.09 -41.91
CA SER A 509 24.55 -28.10 -41.98
C SER A 509 23.42 -27.86 -40.95
N PRO A 510 22.42 -27.02 -41.27
CA PRO A 510 21.34 -26.65 -40.35
C PRO A 510 20.40 -27.82 -40.02
N ARG A 511 20.26 -28.83 -40.89
CA ARG A 511 19.49 -30.04 -40.61
C ARG A 511 20.19 -31.01 -39.64
N ARG A 512 21.51 -30.87 -39.45
CA ARG A 512 22.31 -31.72 -38.55
C ARG A 512 22.61 -31.06 -37.21
N TYR A 513 22.88 -29.75 -37.23
CA TYR A 513 23.32 -28.99 -36.07
C TYR A 513 22.27 -27.97 -35.64
N LEU A 514 21.80 -28.07 -34.40
CA LEU A 514 20.75 -27.23 -33.83
C LEU A 514 21.15 -25.75 -33.80
N TYR A 515 22.41 -25.44 -33.47
CA TYR A 515 22.88 -24.05 -33.52
C TYR A 515 22.93 -23.51 -34.96
N HIS A 516 23.22 -24.35 -35.95
CA HIS A 516 23.14 -23.94 -37.36
C HIS A 516 21.70 -23.69 -37.79
N ALA A 517 20.74 -24.53 -37.38
CA ALA A 517 19.32 -24.28 -37.61
C ALA A 517 18.90 -22.91 -37.05
N TYR A 518 19.30 -22.60 -35.82
CA TYR A 518 19.03 -21.28 -35.23
C TYR A 518 19.66 -20.14 -36.03
N LEU A 519 20.92 -20.27 -36.47
CA LEU A 519 21.57 -19.26 -37.31
C LEU A 519 20.89 -19.12 -38.68
N ALA A 520 20.39 -20.21 -39.27
CA ALA A 520 19.64 -20.17 -40.52
C ALA A 520 18.30 -19.45 -40.33
N TYR A 521 17.55 -19.80 -39.29
CA TYR A 521 16.31 -19.12 -38.89
C TYR A 521 16.53 -17.61 -38.70
N MET A 522 17.59 -17.22 -37.99
CA MET A 522 17.91 -15.80 -37.78
C MET A 522 18.15 -15.06 -39.11
N ARG A 523 18.92 -15.68 -40.04
CA ARG A 523 19.19 -15.09 -41.36
C ARG A 523 17.91 -14.97 -42.19
N ALA A 524 17.09 -16.00 -42.24
CA ALA A 524 15.86 -16.04 -43.02
C ALA A 524 14.85 -14.97 -42.58
N ASN A 525 14.79 -14.69 -41.28
CA ASN A 525 13.91 -13.68 -40.70
C ASN A 525 14.54 -12.27 -40.63
N GLY A 526 15.69 -12.04 -41.30
CA GLY A 526 16.37 -10.73 -41.32
C GLY A 526 16.94 -10.30 -39.96
N LEU A 527 17.11 -11.21 -39.02
CA LEU A 527 17.60 -10.95 -37.67
C LEU A 527 19.14 -11.07 -37.63
N SER A 528 19.82 -9.97 -37.31
CA SER A 528 21.28 -9.86 -37.43
C SER A 528 22.09 -10.11 -36.15
N LYS A 529 21.42 -10.33 -35.01
CA LYS A 529 22.07 -10.44 -33.69
C LYS A 529 21.71 -11.78 -33.00
N PRO A 530 22.27 -12.91 -33.45
CA PRO A 530 22.08 -14.20 -32.79
C PRO A 530 22.68 -14.21 -31.39
N VAL A 531 22.06 -14.96 -30.48
CA VAL A 531 22.70 -15.26 -29.19
C VAL A 531 23.97 -16.10 -29.43
N SER A 532 24.99 -15.90 -28.60
CA SER A 532 26.23 -16.69 -28.65
C SER A 532 25.95 -18.16 -28.36
N LEU A 533 26.80 -19.08 -28.82
CA LEU A 533 26.61 -20.53 -28.56
C LEU A 533 26.49 -20.86 -27.06
N MET A 534 27.27 -20.17 -26.22
CA MET A 534 27.16 -20.32 -24.77
C MET A 534 25.75 -19.95 -24.29
N ARG A 535 25.26 -18.77 -24.68
CA ARG A 535 23.91 -18.29 -24.32
C ARG A 535 22.82 -19.17 -24.90
N PHE A 536 22.93 -19.57 -26.17
CA PHE A 536 22.05 -20.55 -26.78
C PHE A 536 21.94 -21.80 -25.90
N GLY A 537 23.08 -22.36 -25.47
CA GLY A 537 23.11 -23.53 -24.62
C GLY A 537 22.51 -23.35 -23.21
N THR A 538 22.55 -22.14 -22.64
CA THR A 538 21.97 -21.82 -21.32
C THR A 538 20.50 -21.41 -21.37
N ASP A 539 20.07 -20.80 -22.47
CA ASP A 539 18.77 -20.14 -22.60
C ASP A 539 17.72 -21.07 -23.24
N MET A 540 18.15 -22.09 -23.99
CA MET A 540 17.29 -23.10 -24.61
C MET A 540 16.32 -23.80 -23.63
N PRO A 541 16.72 -24.23 -22.41
CA PRO A 541 15.77 -24.80 -21.44
C PRO A 541 14.61 -23.85 -21.10
N GLY A 542 14.92 -22.56 -20.88
CA GLY A 542 13.90 -21.56 -20.58
C GLY A 542 12.97 -21.32 -21.76
N ALA A 543 13.52 -21.20 -22.97
CA ALA A 543 12.74 -20.98 -24.19
C ALA A 543 11.83 -22.17 -24.54
N MET A 544 12.32 -23.41 -24.38
CA MET A 544 11.50 -24.62 -24.61
C MET A 544 10.41 -24.79 -23.53
N ALA A 545 10.67 -24.38 -22.30
CA ALA A 545 9.70 -24.43 -21.21
C ALA A 545 8.48 -23.52 -21.44
N GLU A 546 8.61 -22.44 -22.25
CA GLU A 546 7.46 -21.62 -22.69
C GLU A 546 6.43 -22.43 -23.49
N TYR A 547 6.88 -23.48 -24.19
CA TYR A 547 6.04 -24.43 -24.91
C TYR A 547 5.65 -25.64 -24.07
N GLY A 548 5.99 -25.67 -22.77
CA GLY A 548 5.81 -26.84 -21.90
C GLY A 548 6.69 -28.03 -22.29
N LYS A 549 7.75 -27.81 -23.08
CA LYS A 549 8.65 -28.86 -23.57
C LYS A 549 9.93 -28.89 -22.74
N GLU A 550 10.39 -30.07 -22.35
CA GLU A 550 11.66 -30.24 -21.65
C GLU A 550 12.82 -30.32 -22.64
N TYR A 551 13.89 -29.55 -22.39
CA TYR A 551 15.11 -29.59 -23.18
C TYR A 551 16.23 -30.31 -22.43
N GLN A 552 16.75 -31.36 -23.06
CA GLN A 552 17.82 -32.18 -22.53
C GLN A 552 18.96 -32.28 -23.55
N LYS A 553 20.19 -32.46 -23.04
CA LYS A 553 21.37 -32.71 -23.86
C LYS A 553 22.31 -33.69 -23.17
N ARG A 554 22.93 -34.57 -23.96
CA ARG A 554 23.87 -35.59 -23.48
C ARG A 554 25.14 -35.58 -24.31
N LYS A 555 26.28 -35.76 -23.66
CA LYS A 555 27.56 -35.97 -24.36
C LYS A 555 27.58 -37.39 -24.96
N THR A 556 27.85 -37.48 -26.25
CA THR A 556 27.97 -38.73 -27.01
C THR A 556 29.36 -38.83 -27.66
N LYS A 557 29.65 -39.96 -28.30
CA LYS A 557 30.88 -40.15 -29.10
C LYS A 557 31.00 -39.16 -30.27
N HIS A 558 29.87 -38.61 -30.74
CA HIS A 558 29.79 -37.71 -31.90
C HIS A 558 29.53 -36.24 -31.51
N GLY A 559 29.72 -35.90 -30.23
CA GLY A 559 29.48 -34.55 -29.69
C GLY A 559 28.29 -34.49 -28.74
N ILE A 560 27.86 -33.27 -28.41
CA ILE A 560 26.69 -33.06 -27.54
C ILE A 560 25.44 -33.19 -28.41
N ARG A 561 24.56 -34.12 -28.03
CA ARG A 561 23.29 -34.40 -28.71
C ARG A 561 22.13 -33.93 -27.86
N SER A 562 21.16 -33.28 -28.47
CA SER A 562 19.94 -32.81 -27.83
C SER A 562 18.81 -33.82 -27.95
N ASN A 563 17.72 -33.61 -27.21
CA ASN A 563 16.46 -34.33 -27.40
C ASN A 563 15.52 -33.66 -28.40
N VAL A 564 15.99 -32.69 -29.20
CA VAL A 564 15.11 -31.94 -30.11
C VAL A 564 15.42 -32.20 -31.58
N THR A 565 14.37 -32.18 -32.39
CA THR A 565 14.42 -32.21 -33.86
C THR A 565 13.62 -31.06 -34.43
N LEU A 566 13.78 -30.78 -35.71
CA LEU A 566 13.00 -29.78 -36.43
C LEU A 566 11.58 -30.28 -36.69
N HIS A 567 10.59 -29.41 -36.54
CA HIS A 567 9.22 -29.59 -37.00
C HIS A 567 9.12 -29.31 -38.51
N ASP A 568 8.09 -29.83 -39.17
CA ASP A 568 7.91 -29.67 -40.63
C ASP A 568 7.79 -28.19 -41.04
N ASP A 569 7.17 -27.36 -40.19
CA ASP A 569 7.09 -25.89 -40.39
C ASP A 569 8.47 -25.20 -40.46
N SER A 570 9.56 -25.87 -40.09
CA SER A 570 10.90 -25.31 -40.24
C SER A 570 11.34 -25.14 -41.70
N GLU A 571 10.71 -25.86 -42.64
CA GLU A 571 11.05 -25.79 -44.06
C GLU A 571 10.78 -24.40 -44.66
N ASP A 572 9.88 -23.59 -44.07
CA ASP A 572 9.57 -22.22 -44.51
C ASP A 572 10.78 -21.28 -44.49
N TRP A 573 11.75 -21.53 -43.62
CA TRP A 573 12.95 -20.71 -43.46
C TRP A 573 14.26 -21.50 -43.66
N MET A 574 14.18 -22.80 -43.89
CA MET A 574 15.34 -23.66 -44.06
C MET A 574 16.02 -23.38 -45.41
N PRO A 575 17.36 -23.31 -45.48
CA PRO A 575 18.04 -23.20 -46.77
C PRO A 575 17.68 -24.38 -47.68
N MET A 576 17.31 -24.06 -48.92
CA MET A 576 17.08 -25.06 -49.96
C MET A 576 18.34 -25.90 -50.16
N TRP A 577 18.16 -27.21 -50.34
CA TRP A 577 19.23 -28.11 -50.70
C TRP A 577 19.64 -27.80 -52.15
N ASN A 578 20.77 -27.11 -52.35
CA ASN A 578 21.37 -27.05 -53.68
C ASN A 578 22.08 -28.38 -53.94
N ASP A 579 21.43 -29.24 -54.72
CA ASP A 579 21.99 -30.53 -55.15
C ASP A 579 22.94 -30.30 -56.32
N THR A 580 24.06 -29.60 -56.08
CA THR A 580 25.08 -29.35 -57.11
C THR A 580 26.19 -30.40 -57.13
N SER A 581 26.05 -31.52 -56.41
CA SER A 581 27.05 -32.60 -56.37
C SER A 581 26.73 -33.85 -57.20
N HIS A 582 25.67 -33.85 -58.02
CA HIS A 582 25.27 -35.04 -58.80
C HIS A 582 25.12 -34.83 -60.31
N ASN A 583 25.76 -33.83 -60.91
CA ASN A 583 25.72 -33.67 -62.38
C ASN A 583 27.08 -33.36 -63.03
N SER A 584 28.11 -34.09 -62.65
CA SER A 584 29.38 -34.12 -63.39
C SER A 584 29.86 -35.57 -63.51
N GLY A 585 29.25 -36.34 -64.40
CA GLY A 585 29.74 -37.69 -64.63
C GLY A 585 28.89 -38.56 -65.53
N GLU A 586 28.33 -38.05 -66.62
CA GLU A 586 27.92 -38.90 -67.75
C GLU A 586 27.63 -38.04 -68.99
N ASN A 587 28.65 -37.84 -69.82
CA ASN A 587 28.55 -37.79 -71.29
C ASN A 587 29.93 -37.48 -71.89
N GLN A 588 30.74 -38.52 -72.03
CA GLN A 588 31.74 -38.64 -73.09
C GLN A 588 31.72 -40.08 -73.59
N LYS A 589 30.94 -40.30 -74.65
CA LYS A 589 31.25 -41.22 -75.75
C LYS A 589 30.42 -40.86 -76.96
#